data_AF-A0A9W7J2J5-F1
#
_entry.id   AF-A0A9W7J2J5-F1
#
_cell.length_a   1.000
_cell.length_b   1.000
_cell.length_c   1.000
_cell.angle_alpha   90.00
_cell.angle_beta   90.00
_cell.angle_gamma   90.00
#
_symmetry.space_group_name_H-M   'P 1'
#
loop_
_entity.id
_entity.type
_entity.pdbx_description
1 polymer ?
#
loop_
_entity_poly.entity_id
_entity_poly.type
_entity_poly.pdbx_seq_one_letter_code
_entity_poly.pdbx_strand_id
1 'polypeptide(L)' 'MVQGRGGAMAASVLSHLEFARADTYTIGGTGGWTFNSAGWTKGKHFKASDTLVFNYSPSIHNVVAVTQGRI' A
#
# COMPACT_ATOMS: atom_id res chain seq x y z
N MET A 1 -55.71 31.09 9.83
CA MET A 1 -55.07 30.61 8.59
C MET A 1 -53.84 29.81 9.00
N VAL A 2 -53.68 28.60 8.46
CA VAL A 2 -52.59 27.66 8.73
C VAL A 2 -51.55 27.76 7.62
N GLN A 3 -50.26 27.93 7.96
CA GLN A 3 -49.09 27.58 7.13
C GLN A 3 -47.84 27.85 7.99
N GLY A 4 -46.91 26.95 8.27
CA GLY A 4 -46.64 25.64 7.73
C GLY A 4 -45.17 25.54 7.34
N ARG A 5 -44.41 24.77 8.14
CA ARG A 5 -43.27 23.91 7.75
C ARG A 5 -41.87 24.52 7.63
N GLY A 6 -40.97 23.90 8.39
CA GLY A 6 -39.73 23.37 7.83
C GLY A 6 -38.46 24.08 8.30
N GLY A 7 -37.95 23.68 9.47
CA GLY A 7 -36.55 23.94 9.80
C GLY A 7 -35.66 23.22 8.77
N ALA A 8 -34.93 24.00 7.97
CA ALA A 8 -33.90 23.45 7.11
C ALA A 8 -32.63 23.28 7.95
N MET A 9 -32.45 22.09 8.52
CA MET A 9 -31.16 21.66 9.03
C MET A 9 -30.26 21.49 7.80
N ALA A 10 -29.45 22.52 7.50
CA ALA A 10 -28.40 22.43 6.50
C ALA A 10 -27.33 21.46 7.03
N ALA A 11 -27.54 20.16 6.80
CA ALA A 11 -26.54 19.14 7.05
C ALA A 11 -25.45 19.27 5.98
N SER A 12 -24.41 20.04 6.30
CA SER A 12 -23.17 20.06 5.51
C SER A 12 -22.50 18.69 5.61
N VAL A 13 -22.67 17.86 4.59
CA VAL A 13 -21.96 16.59 4.43
C VAL A 13 -20.49 16.92 4.16
N LEU A 14 -19.65 16.81 5.20
CA LEU A 14 -18.21 16.92 5.07
C LEU A 14 -17.69 15.56 4.57
N SER A 15 -17.60 15.42 3.25
CA SER A 15 -17.09 14.20 2.61
C SER A 15 -15.63 13.97 3.02
N HIS A 16 -15.36 12.89 3.76
CA HIS A 16 -14.00 12.44 4.04
C HIS A 16 -13.37 11.95 2.71
N LEU A 17 -12.52 12.78 2.10
CA LEU A 17 -11.62 12.31 1.05
C LEU A 17 -10.51 11.49 1.73
N GLU A 18 -10.63 10.16 1.72
CA GLU A 18 -9.49 9.30 2.00
C GLU A 18 -8.49 9.41 0.84
N PHE A 19 -7.38 10.11 1.07
CA PHE A 19 -6.24 10.06 0.17
C PHE A 19 -5.60 8.67 0.29
N ALA A 20 -5.62 7.91 -0.80
CA ALA A 20 -4.87 6.66 -0.88
C ALA A 20 -3.37 6.95 -0.73
N ARG A 21 -2.79 6.53 0.39
CA ARG A 21 -1.36 6.64 0.66
C ARG A 21 -0.68 5.33 0.25
N ALA A 22 0.31 5.44 -0.63
CA ALA A 22 1.23 4.36 -0.94
C ALA A 22 2.36 4.30 0.10
N ASP A 23 2.66 3.10 0.57
CA ASP A 23 3.80 2.84 1.44
C ASP A 23 5.01 2.36 0.62
N THR A 24 6.22 2.59 1.16
CA THR A 24 7.47 2.11 0.56
C THR A 24 8.13 1.12 1.50
N TYR A 25 8.47 -0.06 0.99
CA TYR A 25 9.10 -1.12 1.76
C TYR A 25 10.45 -1.54 1.18
N THR A 26 11.51 -1.39 1.97
CA THR A 26 12.85 -1.88 1.61
C THR A 26 13.00 -3.36 1.96
N ILE A 27 13.12 -4.21 0.94
CA ILE A 27 13.26 -5.66 1.09
C ILE A 27 14.53 -5.99 1.88
N GLY A 28 14.41 -6.89 2.87
CA GLY A 28 15.54 -7.30 3.72
C GLY A 28 16.02 -6.26 4.73
N GLY A 29 15.41 -5.06 4.76
CA GLY A 29 15.80 -3.98 5.68
C GLY A 29 17.25 -3.53 5.42
N THR A 30 18.06 -3.48 6.48
CA THR A 30 19.48 -3.06 6.39
C THR A 30 20.36 -4.09 5.67
N GLY A 31 19.93 -5.36 5.58
CA GLY A 31 20.66 -6.41 4.85
C GLY A 31 20.45 -6.37 3.34
N GLY A 32 19.43 -5.65 2.86
CA GLY A 32 19.09 -5.54 1.44
C GLY A 32 18.55 -6.83 0.82
N TRP A 33 18.49 -6.84 -0.50
CA TRP A 33 18.07 -7.98 -1.30
C TRP A 33 19.22 -8.98 -1.45
N THR A 34 19.11 -10.08 -0.71
CA THR A 34 20.10 -11.18 -0.67
C THR A 34 19.42 -12.53 -0.44
N PHE A 35 20.19 -13.61 -0.41
CA PHE A 35 19.69 -14.96 -0.15
C PHE A 35 18.93 -15.05 1.19
N ASN A 36 17.98 -15.99 1.26
CA ASN A 36 17.16 -16.24 2.45
C ASN A 36 16.29 -15.06 2.93
N SER A 37 15.98 -14.10 2.04
CA SER A 37 15.12 -12.95 2.36
C SER A 37 13.62 -13.27 2.47
N ALA A 38 13.19 -14.50 2.19
CA ALA A 38 11.78 -14.88 2.14
C ALA A 38 11.03 -14.62 3.47
N GLY A 39 11.71 -14.77 4.61
CA GLY A 39 11.12 -14.52 5.92
C GLY A 39 10.81 -13.05 6.22
N TRP A 40 11.41 -12.11 5.49
CA TRP A 40 11.23 -10.67 5.72
C TRP A 40 9.78 -10.21 5.49
N THR A 41 9.02 -10.93 4.65
CA THR A 41 7.62 -10.60 4.35
C THR A 41 6.67 -10.86 5.52
N LYS A 42 7.09 -11.62 6.53
CA LYS A 42 6.24 -12.00 7.67
C LYS A 42 5.71 -10.78 8.40
N GLY A 43 4.38 -10.71 8.55
CA GLY A 43 3.69 -9.63 9.25
C GLY A 43 3.59 -8.31 8.46
N LYS A 44 3.92 -8.31 7.16
CA LYS A 44 3.74 -7.15 6.29
C LYS A 44 2.45 -7.26 5.49
N HIS A 45 1.78 -6.13 5.32
CA HIS A 45 0.57 -6.00 4.52
C HIS A 45 0.87 -5.06 3.37
N PHE A 46 0.85 -5.56 2.15
CA PHE A 46 1.07 -4.77 0.94
C PHE A 46 -0.27 -4.38 0.33
N LYS A 47 -0.38 -3.13 -0.09
CA LYS A 47 -1.54 -2.55 -0.77
C LYS A 47 -1.16 -2.25 -2.22
N ALA A 48 -2.18 -2.16 -3.06
CA ALA A 48 -1.98 -1.66 -4.41
C ALA A 48 -1.38 -0.24 -4.35
N SER A 49 -0.43 0.04 -5.25
CA SER A 49 0.37 1.28 -5.30
C SER A 49 1.53 1.36 -4.32
N ASP A 50 1.71 0.40 -3.40
CA ASP A 50 2.92 0.34 -2.58
C ASP A 50 4.16 0.05 -3.45
N THR A 51 5.31 0.56 -3.02
CA THR A 51 6.59 0.38 -3.70
C THR A 51 7.49 -0.56 -2.92
N LEU A 52 8.08 -1.53 -3.61
CA LEU A 52 9.11 -2.43 -3.07
C LEU A 52 10.49 -2.01 -3.56
N VAL A 53 11.39 -1.71 -2.62
CA VAL A 53 12.76 -1.27 -2.92
C VAL A 53 13.72 -2.43 -2.70
N PHE A 54 14.40 -2.82 -3.77
CA PHE A 54 15.41 -3.88 -3.76
C PHE A 54 16.80 -3.24 -3.85
N ASN A 55 17.51 -3.21 -2.72
CA ASN A 55 18.90 -2.74 -2.68
C ASN A 55 19.84 -3.94 -2.78
N TYR A 56 20.67 -4.01 -3.82
CA TYR A 56 21.62 -5.10 -4.04
C TYR A 56 22.78 -4.64 -4.92
N SER A 57 23.88 -5.41 -4.94
CA SER A 57 24.92 -5.22 -5.95
C SER A 57 24.49 -5.82 -7.29
N PRO A 58 24.37 -5.03 -8.37
CA PRO A 58 23.89 -5.51 -9.67
C PRO A 58 24.86 -6.46 -10.37
N SER A 59 26.11 -6.60 -9.88
CA SER A 59 27.08 -7.55 -10.43
C SER A 59 26.80 -9.00 -10.03
N ILE A 60 25.97 -9.23 -9.00
CA ILE A 60 25.72 -10.57 -8.43
C ILE A 60 24.23 -10.90 -8.23
N HIS A 61 23.34 -9.89 -8.27
CA HIS A 61 21.91 -10.07 -8.10
C HIS A 61 21.12 -9.27 -9.13
N ASN A 62 19.87 -9.68 -9.35
CA ASN A 62 18.87 -8.95 -10.13
C ASN A 62 17.50 -9.07 -9.45
N VAL A 63 16.50 -8.45 -10.06
CA VAL A 63 15.09 -8.60 -9.69
C VAL A 63 14.33 -9.00 -10.95
N VAL A 64 13.62 -10.12 -10.87
CA VAL A 64 12.81 -10.64 -11.97
C VAL A 64 11.39 -10.85 -11.46
N ALA A 65 10.42 -10.17 -12.07
CA ALA A 65 9.02 -10.41 -11.81
C ALA A 65 8.58 -11.68 -12.55
N VAL A 66 7.98 -12.62 -11.82
CA VAL A 66 7.49 -13.90 -12.37
C VAL A 66 6.02 -14.09 -12.02
N THR A 67 5.34 -14.91 -12.81
CA THR A 67 3.97 -15.35 -12.51
C THR A 67 3.98 -16.57 -11.59
N GLN A 68 2.84 -16.87 -10.98
CA GLN A 68 2.69 -18.11 -10.22
C GLN A 68 2.97 -19.33 -11.11
N GLY A 69 3.85 -20.22 -10.65
CA GLY A 69 4.11 -21.48 -11.31
C GLY A 69 2.87 -22.38 -11.25
N ARG A 70 2.52 -22.98 -12.39
CA ARG A 70 1.52 -24.04 -12.44
C ARG A 70 2.24 -25.35 -12.13
N ILE A 71 1.83 -26.00 -11.05
CA ILE A 71 2.23 -27.38 -10.72
C ILE A 71 1.26 -28.38 -11.35
#